data_AF-D4S377-F1
#
_entry.id   AF-D4S377-F1
#
_cell.length_a   1.000
_cell.length_b   1.000
_cell.length_c   1.000
_cell.angle_alpha   90.00
_cell.angle_beta   90.00
_cell.angle_gamma   90.00
#
_symmetry.space_group_name_H-M   'P 1'
#
loop_
_entity.id
_entity.type
_entity.pdbx_description
1 polymer ?
#
loop_
_entity_poly.entity_id
_entity_poly.type
_entity_poly.pdbx_seq_one_letter_code
_entity_poly.pdbx_strand_id
1 'polypeptide(L)'
;VNEQPPIRVMRLSDLYAHKDEIPNLELVVIQYNINNLGDCTLMDRCEPLKEYSEFIGCIRSNLKTMDKGEAVDSAIDYCIGNGILKDFLTNNRNEVRSMSLFEFDAEEHEKAIKQIAYEEGELAGYNKGELAGYNKGELAGYDKGEEAGAIRGRAELILSMFNSGKTPEQISDFCGLDLKEVKKVIKSPM
;
A
#
# COMPACT_ATOMS: atom_id res chain seq x y z
N VAL A 1 7.65 -3.45 -19.07
CA VAL A 1 8.90 -4.20 -18.79
C VAL A 1 9.98 -3.61 -19.69
N ASN A 2 11.09 -3.11 -19.12
CA ASN A 2 12.19 -2.54 -19.90
C ASN A 2 12.88 -3.66 -20.70
N GLU A 3 12.99 -3.48 -22.01
CA GLU A 3 13.60 -4.45 -22.91
C GLU A 3 15.12 -4.52 -22.65
N GLN A 4 15.61 -5.68 -22.20
CA GLN A 4 17.03 -5.89 -21.95
C GLN A 4 17.77 -6.33 -23.21
N PRO A 5 19.00 -5.85 -23.45
CA PRO A 5 19.77 -6.23 -24.63
C PRO A 5 20.07 -7.74 -24.64
N PRO A 6 20.26 -8.37 -25.83
CA PRO A 6 20.58 -9.79 -25.95
C PRO A 6 21.85 -10.21 -25.18
N ILE A 7 22.84 -9.32 -25.12
CA ILE A 7 24.11 -9.53 -24.45
C ILE A 7 24.44 -8.28 -23.64
N ARG A 8 24.83 -8.46 -22.37
CA ARG A 8 25.32 -7.39 -21.51
C ARG A 8 26.65 -7.80 -20.89
N VAL A 9 27.64 -6.92 -20.99
CA VAL A 9 28.88 -7.05 -20.22
C VAL A 9 28.66 -6.39 -18.86
N MET A 10 28.87 -7.12 -17.77
CA MET A 10 28.83 -6.58 -16.41
C MET A 10 30.22 -6.63 -15.81
N ARG A 11 30.59 -5.58 -15.08
CA ARG A 11 31.89 -5.46 -14.42
C ARG A 11 31.68 -5.48 -12.92
N LEU A 12 32.54 -6.19 -12.19
CA LEU A 12 32.47 -6.22 -10.73
C LEU A 12 32.73 -4.83 -10.14
N SER A 13 33.61 -4.04 -10.78
CA SER A 13 33.84 -2.65 -10.41
C SER A 13 32.60 -1.77 -10.49
N ASP A 14 31.57 -2.13 -11.26
CA ASP A 14 30.28 -1.42 -11.27
C ASP A 14 29.61 -1.43 -9.90
N LEU A 15 29.91 -2.42 -9.05
CA LEU A 15 29.35 -2.59 -7.71
C LEU A 15 30.25 -2.05 -6.59
N TYR A 16 31.48 -1.62 -6.88
CA TYR A 16 32.36 -1.07 -5.85
C TYR A 16 31.85 0.28 -5.33
N ALA A 17 31.91 0.45 -4.01
CA ALA A 17 31.56 1.70 -3.34
C ALA A 17 32.51 2.85 -3.74
N HIS A 18 33.79 2.54 -3.97
CA HIS A 18 34.80 3.47 -4.47
C HIS A 18 35.20 3.08 -5.89
N LYS A 19 35.15 4.07 -6.79
CA LYS A 19 35.47 3.90 -8.21
C LYS A 19 36.91 4.33 -8.44
N ASP A 20 37.82 3.38 -8.53
CA ASP A 20 39.20 3.61 -8.95
C ASP A 20 39.31 3.49 -10.47
N GLU A 21 40.20 4.26 -11.11
CA GLU A 21 40.48 4.12 -12.55
C GLU A 21 41.04 2.72 -12.89
N ILE A 22 41.78 2.12 -11.96
CA ILE A 22 42.37 0.79 -12.10
C ILE A 22 42.04 -0.02 -10.84
N PRO A 23 40.97 -0.83 -10.86
CA PRO A 23 40.62 -1.65 -9.71
C PRO A 23 41.66 -2.77 -9.49
N ASN A 24 41.98 -3.07 -8.23
CA ASN A 24 42.90 -4.16 -7.87
C ASN A 24 42.38 -5.56 -8.25
N LEU A 25 41.06 -5.72 -8.35
CA LEU A 25 40.39 -6.93 -8.81
C LEU A 25 39.25 -6.52 -9.76
N GLU A 26 39.22 -7.10 -10.95
CA GLU A 26 38.15 -6.92 -11.92
C GLU A 26 37.65 -8.29 -12.39
N LEU A 27 36.34 -8.50 -12.28
CA LEU A 27 35.65 -9.65 -12.87
C LEU A 27 34.66 -9.11 -13.90
N VAL A 28 34.89 -9.49 -15.15
CA VAL A 28 34.00 -9.16 -16.26
C VAL A 28 33.19 -10.40 -16.62
N VAL A 29 31.87 -10.30 -16.53
CA VAL A 29 30.95 -11.37 -16.92
C VAL A 29 30.09 -10.95 -18.10
N ILE A 30 29.78 -11.92 -18.96
CA ILE A 30 28.85 -11.74 -20.07
C ILE A 30 27.52 -12.36 -19.65
N GLN A 31 26.51 -11.52 -19.51
CA GLN A 31 25.14 -11.94 -19.27
C GLN A 31 24.41 -12.06 -20.61
N TYR A 32 23.75 -13.20 -20.82
CA TYR A 32 22.92 -13.46 -21.99
C TYR A 32 21.44 -13.36 -21.60
N ASN A 33 20.67 -12.62 -22.38
CA ASN A 33 19.22 -12.57 -22.23
C ASN A 33 18.59 -13.72 -23.03
N ILE A 34 18.19 -14.80 -22.34
CA ILE A 34 17.55 -15.96 -22.94
C ILE A 34 16.11 -15.69 -23.45
N ASN A 35 15.58 -14.47 -23.25
CA ASN A 35 14.23 -14.11 -23.70
C ASN A 35 14.23 -13.37 -25.04
N ASN A 36 15.38 -12.86 -25.51
CA ASN A 36 15.51 -12.09 -26.73
C ASN A 36 16.77 -12.52 -27.48
N LEU A 37 16.64 -13.55 -28.31
CA LEU A 37 17.77 -14.35 -28.82
C LEU A 37 17.92 -14.31 -30.34
N GLY A 38 17.34 -13.30 -31.01
CA GLY A 38 17.32 -13.20 -32.47
C GLY A 38 18.67 -13.40 -33.17
N ASP A 39 19.80 -13.15 -32.48
CA ASP A 39 21.16 -13.28 -33.02
C ASP A 39 22.16 -13.88 -32.00
N CYS A 40 21.73 -14.75 -31.08
CA CYS A 40 22.61 -15.25 -30.03
C CYS A 40 23.37 -16.54 -30.44
N THR A 41 24.67 -16.43 -30.70
CA THR A 41 25.57 -17.56 -31.03
C THR A 41 25.61 -18.69 -29.99
N LEU A 42 25.10 -18.43 -28.78
CA LEU A 42 25.05 -19.42 -27.70
C LEU A 42 24.03 -20.52 -28.01
N MET A 43 22.89 -20.18 -28.63
CA MET A 43 21.85 -21.15 -28.97
C MET A 43 22.27 -22.11 -30.09
N ASP A 44 23.10 -21.63 -31.02
CA ASP A 44 23.68 -22.47 -32.07
C ASP A 44 24.67 -23.52 -31.52
N ARG A 45 25.18 -23.31 -30.31
CA ARG A 45 26.19 -24.19 -29.67
C ARG A 45 25.62 -25.11 -28.61
N CYS A 46 24.39 -24.88 -28.15
CA CYS A 46 23.77 -25.64 -27.06
C CYS A 46 22.31 -25.95 -27.38
N GLU A 47 22.08 -27.11 -27.98
CA GLU A 47 20.75 -27.60 -28.36
C GLU A 47 19.77 -27.68 -27.17
N PRO A 48 20.13 -28.23 -25.99
CA PRO A 48 19.21 -28.24 -24.85
C PRO A 48 18.77 -26.85 -24.39
N LEU A 49 19.67 -25.86 -24.45
CA LEU A 49 19.36 -24.49 -24.03
C LEU A 49 18.45 -23.80 -25.06
N LYS A 50 18.67 -24.08 -26.35
CA LYS A 50 17.81 -23.62 -27.43
C LYS A 50 16.39 -24.18 -27.26
N GLU A 51 16.26 -25.49 -27.09
CA GLU A 51 14.97 -26.15 -26.90
C GLU A 51 14.27 -25.67 -25.61
N TYR A 52 15.01 -25.43 -24.53
CA TYR A 52 14.46 -24.80 -23.32
C TYR A 52 13.91 -23.40 -23.59
N SER A 53 14.64 -22.58 -24.34
CA SER A 53 14.17 -21.25 -24.72
C SER A 53 12.90 -21.31 -25.58
N GLU A 54 12.80 -22.28 -26.49
CA GLU A 54 11.60 -22.52 -27.29
C GLU A 54 10.42 -22.93 -26.40
N PHE A 55 10.62 -23.85 -25.46
CA PHE A 55 9.61 -24.25 -24.47
C PHE A 55 9.08 -23.08 -23.65
N ILE A 56 9.97 -22.25 -23.10
CA ILE A 56 9.56 -21.05 -22.35
C ILE A 56 8.84 -20.05 -23.28
N GLY A 57 9.27 -19.92 -24.53
CA GLY A 57 8.58 -19.13 -25.55
C GLY A 57 7.14 -19.60 -25.79
N CYS A 58 6.93 -20.92 -25.88
CA CYS A 58 5.60 -21.53 -25.99
C CYS A 58 4.72 -21.21 -24.79
N ILE A 59 5.22 -21.38 -23.56
CA ILE A 59 4.46 -21.03 -22.34
C ILE A 59 4.04 -19.56 -22.38
N ARG A 60 4.96 -18.64 -22.67
CA ARG A 60 4.66 -17.20 -22.73
C ARG A 60 3.66 -16.83 -23.81
N SER A 61 3.72 -17.51 -24.96
CA SER A 61 2.75 -17.30 -26.03
C SER A 61 1.36 -17.76 -25.62
N ASN A 62 1.28 -18.94 -24.99
CA ASN A 62 0.03 -19.51 -24.50
C ASN A 62 -0.61 -18.65 -23.40
N LEU A 63 0.19 -18.15 -22.45
CA LEU A 63 -0.27 -17.26 -21.36
C LEU A 63 -0.98 -15.98 -21.84
N LYS A 64 -0.83 -15.59 -23.12
CA LYS A 64 -1.58 -14.46 -23.69
C LYS A 64 -3.05 -14.77 -23.93
N THR A 65 -3.43 -16.05 -24.04
CA THR A 65 -4.77 -16.48 -24.47
C THR A 65 -5.42 -17.51 -23.55
N MET A 66 -4.68 -18.17 -22.66
CA MET A 66 -5.19 -19.20 -21.75
C MET A 66 -4.61 -19.04 -20.33
N ASP A 67 -5.20 -19.71 -19.35
CA ASP A 67 -4.72 -19.66 -17.96
C ASP A 67 -3.36 -20.35 -17.79
N LYS A 68 -2.69 -20.11 -16.65
CA LYS A 68 -1.34 -20.61 -16.37
C LYS A 68 -1.24 -22.13 -16.41
N GLY A 69 -2.25 -22.85 -15.89
CA GLY A 69 -2.34 -24.30 -15.92
C GLY A 69 -2.41 -24.82 -17.35
N GLU A 70 -3.41 -24.36 -18.09
CA GLU A 70 -3.63 -24.74 -19.48
C GLU A 70 -2.45 -24.36 -20.38
N ALA A 71 -1.83 -23.19 -20.14
CA ALA A 71 -0.68 -22.71 -20.91
C ALA A 71 0.52 -23.63 -20.78
N VAL A 72 0.82 -24.08 -19.57
CA VAL A 72 1.91 -25.00 -19.27
C VAL A 72 1.63 -26.38 -19.85
N ASP A 73 0.43 -26.93 -19.64
CA ASP A 73 0.05 -28.24 -20.16
C ASP A 73 0.11 -28.27 -21.70
N SER A 74 -0.46 -27.26 -22.36
CA SER A 74 -0.44 -27.13 -23.81
C SER A 74 0.99 -26.96 -24.36
N ALA A 75 1.85 -26.22 -23.66
CA ALA A 75 3.24 -26.04 -24.06
C ALA A 75 4.04 -27.34 -23.93
N ILE A 76 3.82 -28.12 -22.87
CA ILE A 76 4.45 -29.44 -22.70
C ILE A 76 4.05 -30.37 -23.85
N ASP A 77 2.74 -30.48 -24.14
CA ASP A 77 2.25 -31.37 -25.20
C ASP A 77 2.76 -30.94 -26.59
N TYR A 78 2.77 -29.63 -26.86
CA TYR A 78 3.34 -29.10 -28.08
C TYR A 78 4.83 -29.42 -28.21
N CYS A 79 5.63 -29.20 -27.16
CA CYS A 79 7.07 -29.40 -27.22
C CYS A 79 7.43 -30.88 -27.39
N ILE A 80 6.77 -31.78 -26.65
CA ILE A 80 6.93 -33.24 -26.82
C ILE A 80 6.57 -33.66 -28.26
N GLY A 81 5.47 -33.14 -28.79
CA GLY A 81 5.00 -33.44 -30.16
C GLY A 81 5.95 -32.96 -31.26
N ASN A 82 6.67 -31.86 -31.03
CA ASN A 82 7.61 -31.27 -31.99
C ASN A 82 9.08 -31.66 -31.74
N GLY A 83 9.36 -32.53 -30.77
CA GLY A 83 10.72 -32.98 -30.48
C GLY A 83 11.53 -32.06 -29.56
N ILE A 84 10.96 -30.97 -29.07
CA ILE A 84 11.60 -29.96 -28.22
C ILE A 84 11.65 -30.48 -26.77
N LEU A 85 12.84 -30.64 -26.20
CA LEU A 85 13.06 -31.22 -24.86
C LEU A 85 12.31 -32.55 -24.66
N LYS A 86 12.08 -33.32 -25.73
CA LYS A 86 11.10 -34.41 -25.73
C LYS A 86 11.33 -35.42 -24.61
N ASP A 87 12.54 -35.96 -24.51
CA ASP A 87 12.86 -36.97 -23.50
C ASP A 87 12.78 -36.40 -22.08
N PHE A 88 13.23 -35.15 -21.90
CA PHE A 88 13.18 -34.47 -20.61
C PHE A 88 11.75 -34.20 -20.14
N LEU A 89 10.91 -33.62 -21.00
CA LEU A 89 9.51 -33.30 -20.69
C LEU A 89 8.66 -34.57 -20.53
N THR A 90 8.94 -35.61 -21.31
CA THR A 90 8.24 -36.90 -21.18
C THR A 90 8.53 -37.55 -19.81
N ASN A 91 9.79 -37.53 -19.38
CA ASN A 91 10.20 -38.15 -18.12
C ASN A 91 9.87 -37.31 -16.88
N ASN A 92 9.82 -35.98 -17.00
CA ASN A 92 9.68 -35.06 -15.87
C ASN A 92 8.39 -34.21 -15.91
N ARG A 93 7.37 -34.63 -16.66
CA ARG A 93 6.13 -33.86 -16.90
C ARG A 93 5.54 -33.22 -15.64
N ASN A 94 5.33 -34.02 -14.60
CA ASN A 94 4.68 -33.56 -13.36
C ASN A 94 5.53 -32.53 -12.61
N GLU A 95 6.84 -32.74 -12.57
CA GLU A 95 7.77 -31.82 -11.91
C GLU A 95 7.87 -30.50 -12.67
N VAL A 96 8.04 -30.55 -13.99
CA VAL A 96 8.08 -29.35 -14.85
C VAL A 96 6.77 -28.57 -14.73
N ARG A 97 5.63 -29.26 -14.76
CA ARG A 97 4.31 -28.64 -14.58
C ARG A 97 4.20 -27.97 -13.21
N SER A 98 4.54 -28.69 -12.15
CA SER A 98 4.50 -28.18 -10.78
C SER A 98 5.40 -26.95 -10.63
N MET A 99 6.67 -27.07 -11.01
CA MET A 99 7.65 -25.98 -10.95
C MET A 99 7.16 -24.75 -11.73
N SER A 100 6.65 -24.93 -12.95
CA SER A 100 6.16 -23.81 -13.78
C SER A 100 4.91 -23.13 -13.21
N LEU A 101 4.04 -23.88 -12.52
CA LEU A 101 2.84 -23.33 -11.90
C LEU A 101 3.13 -22.59 -10.61
N PHE A 102 3.99 -23.18 -9.78
CA PHE A 102 4.32 -22.66 -8.45
C PHE A 102 5.57 -21.77 -8.45
N GLU A 103 6.19 -21.51 -9.60
CA GLU A 103 7.28 -20.55 -9.70
C GLU A 103 6.81 -19.21 -9.14
N PHE A 104 7.55 -18.75 -8.13
CA PHE A 104 7.23 -17.57 -7.33
C PHE A 104 7.24 -16.32 -8.22
N ASP A 105 6.06 -15.75 -8.45
CA ASP A 105 5.92 -14.46 -9.13
C ASP A 105 6.21 -13.34 -8.11
N ALA A 106 7.48 -12.93 -8.05
CA ALA A 106 7.92 -11.85 -7.18
C ALA A 106 7.19 -10.53 -7.47
N GLU A 107 6.75 -10.31 -8.71
CA GLU A 107 6.04 -9.08 -9.11
C GLU A 107 4.59 -9.10 -8.59
N GLU A 108 3.91 -10.24 -8.70
CA GLU A 108 2.57 -10.43 -8.12
C GLU A 108 2.59 -10.33 -6.59
N HIS A 109 3.61 -10.90 -5.95
CA HIS A 109 3.79 -10.80 -4.51
C HIS A 109 4.04 -9.35 -4.05
N GLU A 110 4.89 -8.59 -4.76
CA GLU A 110 5.12 -7.18 -4.45
C GLU A 110 3.85 -6.34 -4.64
N LYS A 111 3.06 -6.62 -5.67
CA LYS A 111 1.74 -5.97 -5.88
C LYS A 111 0.77 -6.29 -4.75
N ALA A 112 0.69 -7.54 -4.31
CA ALA A 112 -0.17 -7.95 -3.21
C ALA A 112 0.23 -7.24 -1.90
N ILE A 113 1.53 -7.16 -1.58
CA ILE A 113 2.03 -6.42 -0.41
C ILE A 113 1.66 -4.94 -0.50
N LYS A 114 1.85 -4.30 -1.66
CA LYS A 114 1.48 -2.89 -1.85
C LYS A 114 -0.02 -2.66 -1.66
N GLN A 115 -0.86 -3.58 -2.13
CA GLN A 115 -2.30 -3.50 -1.99
C GLN A 115 -2.73 -3.62 -0.52
N ILE A 116 -2.18 -4.61 0.22
CA ILE A 116 -2.42 -4.75 1.67
C ILE A 116 -2.01 -3.49 2.41
N ALA A 117 -0.82 -2.95 2.13
CA ALA A 117 -0.35 -1.72 2.77
C ALA A 117 -1.23 -0.51 2.46
N TYR A 118 -1.78 -0.41 1.24
CA TYR A 118 -2.73 0.63 0.87
C TYR A 118 -4.05 0.50 1.66
N GLU A 119 -4.62 -0.70 1.71
CA GLU A 119 -5.87 -1.00 2.42
C GLU A 119 -5.74 -0.76 3.94
N GLU A 120 -4.64 -1.20 4.54
CA GLU A 120 -4.32 -0.93 5.94
C GLU A 120 -4.18 0.58 6.20
N GLY A 121 -3.56 1.31 5.26
CA GLY A 121 -3.41 2.76 5.31
C GLY A 121 -4.75 3.50 5.27
N GLU A 122 -5.66 3.10 4.37
CA GLU A 122 -7.01 3.68 4.29
C GLU A 122 -7.82 3.41 5.56
N LEU A 123 -7.79 2.17 6.06
CA LEU A 123 -8.51 1.79 7.27
C LEU A 123 -7.99 2.56 8.50
N ALA A 124 -6.66 2.67 8.65
CA ALA A 124 -6.05 3.45 9.72
C ALA A 124 -6.41 4.94 9.62
N GLY A 125 -6.42 5.49 8.41
CA GLY A 125 -6.82 6.86 8.14
C GLY A 125 -8.27 7.13 8.53
N TYR A 126 -9.19 6.25 8.12
CA TYR A 126 -10.61 6.33 8.46
C TYR A 126 -10.82 6.28 9.99
N ASN A 127 -10.27 5.27 10.67
CA ASN A 127 -10.42 5.09 12.11
C ASN A 127 -9.87 6.29 12.89
N LYS A 128 -8.73 6.83 12.47
CA LYS A 128 -8.13 8.01 13.09
C LYS A 128 -8.99 9.26 12.89
N GLY A 129 -9.56 9.42 11.70
CA GLY A 129 -10.49 10.51 11.38
C GLY A 129 -11.76 10.45 12.22
N GLU A 130 -12.37 9.27 12.33
CA GLU A 130 -13.58 9.03 13.13
C GLU A 130 -13.33 9.34 14.62
N LEU A 131 -12.25 8.79 15.19
CA LEU A 131 -11.90 9.01 16.59
C LEU A 131 -11.61 10.48 16.89
N ALA A 132 -10.86 11.16 16.00
CA ALA A 132 -10.59 12.59 16.14
C ALA A 132 -11.88 13.43 16.05
N GLY A 133 -12.79 13.07 15.15
CA GLY A 133 -14.10 13.71 15.02
C GLY A 133 -14.95 13.55 16.27
N TYR A 134 -15.03 12.32 16.80
CA TYR A 134 -15.75 12.02 18.03
C TYR A 134 -15.21 12.82 19.22
N ASN A 135 -13.90 12.75 19.47
CA ASN A 135 -13.27 13.46 20.60
C ASN A 135 -13.45 14.98 20.52
N LYS A 136 -13.35 15.55 19.31
CA LYS A 136 -13.56 16.98 19.10
C LYS A 136 -15.02 17.38 19.34
N GLY A 137 -15.96 16.52 18.92
CA GLY A 137 -17.39 16.71 19.17
C GLY A 137 -17.74 16.63 20.65
N GLU A 138 -17.21 15.63 21.35
CA GLU A 138 -17.40 15.44 22.78
C GLU A 138 -16.88 16.63 23.59
N LEU A 139 -15.63 17.06 23.33
CA LEU A 139 -15.03 18.20 24.00
C LEU A 139 -15.83 19.49 23.76
N ALA A 140 -16.20 19.77 22.51
CA ALA A 140 -17.01 20.95 22.19
C ALA A 140 -18.42 20.88 22.80
N GLY A 141 -18.98 19.69 22.98
CA GLY A 141 -20.25 19.47 23.66
C GLY A 141 -20.15 19.74 25.16
N TYR A 142 -19.07 19.25 25.79
CA TYR A 142 -18.77 19.50 27.19
C TYR A 142 -18.60 20.99 27.48
N ASP A 143 -17.76 21.69 26.71
CA ASP A 143 -17.49 23.12 26.90
C ASP A 143 -18.77 23.96 26.78
N LYS A 144 -19.60 23.69 25.76
CA LYS A 144 -20.90 24.37 25.59
C LYS A 144 -21.87 24.06 26.72
N GLY A 145 -21.88 22.81 27.20
CA GLY A 145 -22.71 22.39 28.32
C GLY A 145 -22.33 23.06 29.63
N GLU A 146 -21.02 23.17 29.91
CA GLU A 146 -20.49 23.86 31.08
C GLU A 146 -20.81 25.36 31.03
N GLU A 147 -20.58 26.02 29.90
CA GLU A 147 -20.88 27.44 29.71
C GLU A 147 -22.39 27.73 29.88
N ALA A 148 -23.25 26.93 29.22
CA ALA A 148 -24.70 27.06 29.35
C ALA A 148 -25.18 26.80 30.79
N GLY A 149 -24.60 25.80 31.47
CA GLY A 149 -24.86 25.49 32.87
C GLY A 149 -24.48 26.63 33.81
N ALA A 150 -23.32 27.24 33.60
CA ALA A 150 -22.85 28.39 34.37
C ALA A 150 -23.75 29.62 34.17
N ILE A 151 -24.16 29.90 32.92
CA ILE A 151 -25.09 30.99 32.61
C ILE A 151 -26.45 30.75 33.29
N ARG A 152 -27.00 29.54 33.17
CA ARG A 152 -28.29 29.18 33.79
C ARG A 152 -28.23 29.30 35.32
N GLY A 153 -27.19 28.74 35.96
CA GLY A 153 -27.03 28.82 37.41
C GLY A 153 -26.88 30.26 37.92
N ARG A 154 -26.16 31.11 37.17
CA ARG A 154 -26.09 32.55 37.48
C ARG A 154 -27.45 33.24 37.37
N ALA A 155 -28.21 32.95 36.31
CA ALA A 155 -29.54 33.52 36.12
C ALA A 155 -30.52 33.09 37.24
N GLU A 156 -30.52 31.81 37.59
CA GLU A 156 -31.32 31.26 38.70
C GLU A 156 -30.97 31.93 40.04
N LEU A 157 -29.68 32.16 40.32
CA LEU A 157 -29.24 32.86 41.53
C LEU A 157 -29.76 34.30 41.58
N ILE A 158 -29.62 35.06 40.47
CA ILE A 158 -30.12 36.44 40.36
C ILE A 158 -31.63 36.49 40.62
N LEU A 159 -32.40 35.61 39.98
CA LEU A 159 -33.85 35.55 40.13
C LEU A 159 -34.24 35.18 41.57
N SER A 160 -33.54 34.24 42.21
CA SER A 160 -33.81 33.87 43.61
C SER A 160 -33.55 35.02 44.60
N MET A 161 -32.48 35.80 44.40
CA MET A 161 -32.17 36.97 45.23
C MET A 161 -33.16 38.11 45.00
N PHE A 162 -33.64 38.29 43.77
CA PHE A 162 -34.66 39.28 43.46
C PHE A 162 -36.01 38.90 44.08
N ASN A 163 -36.42 37.63 43.96
CA ASN A 163 -37.66 37.12 44.54
C ASN A 163 -37.67 37.16 46.08
N SER A 164 -36.50 37.16 46.72
CA SER A 164 -36.37 37.36 48.17
C SER A 164 -36.35 38.84 48.58
N GLY A 165 -36.58 39.77 47.65
CA GLY A 165 -36.76 41.20 47.92
C GLY A 165 -35.52 42.06 47.82
N LYS A 166 -34.39 41.53 47.33
CA LYS A 166 -33.18 42.35 47.10
C LYS A 166 -33.35 43.22 45.85
N THR A 167 -32.82 44.44 45.92
CA THR A 167 -32.79 45.36 44.77
C THR A 167 -31.72 44.96 43.75
N PRO A 168 -31.87 45.31 42.46
CA PRO A 168 -30.87 45.03 41.43
C PRO A 168 -29.46 45.53 41.78
N GLU A 169 -29.35 46.66 42.47
CA GLU A 169 -28.09 47.25 42.92
C GLU A 169 -27.44 46.38 44.01
N GLN A 170 -28.21 45.89 44.98
CA GLN A 170 -27.71 44.96 46.00
C GLN A 170 -27.28 43.60 45.44
N ILE A 171 -27.95 43.12 44.38
CA ILE A 171 -27.60 41.87 43.70
C ILE A 171 -26.31 42.05 42.90
N SER A 172 -26.17 43.18 42.20
CA SER A 172 -24.96 43.56 41.47
C SER A 172 -23.75 43.61 42.40
N ASP A 173 -23.86 44.28 43.55
CA ASP A 173 -22.80 44.36 44.54
C ASP A 173 -22.49 43.01 45.20
N PHE A 174 -23.53 42.22 45.55
CA PHE A 174 -23.34 40.94 46.23
C PHE A 174 -22.74 39.85 45.34
N CYS A 175 -23.10 39.84 44.05
CA CYS A 175 -22.62 38.85 43.09
C CYS A 175 -21.40 39.34 42.29
N GLY A 176 -21.01 40.61 42.43
CA GLY A 176 -19.93 41.23 41.65
C GLY A 176 -20.22 41.32 40.15
N LEU A 177 -21.50 41.45 39.77
CA LEU A 177 -21.96 41.45 38.38
C LEU A 177 -22.29 42.86 37.91
N ASP A 178 -22.20 43.12 36.60
CA ASP A 178 -22.59 44.43 36.04
C ASP A 178 -24.10 44.67 36.22
N LEU A 179 -24.45 45.88 36.65
CA LEU A 179 -25.84 46.24 36.94
C LEU A 179 -26.76 46.11 35.72
N LYS A 180 -26.23 46.27 34.49
CA LYS A 180 -27.01 46.09 33.26
C LYS A 180 -27.31 44.61 33.02
N GLU A 181 -26.39 43.70 33.32
CA GLU A 181 -26.58 42.25 33.19
C GLU A 181 -27.64 41.76 34.17
N VAL A 182 -27.57 42.19 35.43
CA VAL A 182 -28.58 41.87 36.46
C VAL A 182 -29.96 42.37 36.04
N LYS A 183 -30.07 43.62 35.57
CA LYS A 183 -31.34 44.20 35.09
C LYS A 183 -31.87 43.51 33.84
N LYS A 184 -31.00 42.99 32.97
CA LYS A 184 -31.39 42.25 31.76
C LYS A 184 -32.03 40.90 32.12
N VAL A 185 -31.44 40.15 33.05
CA VAL A 185 -31.98 38.86 33.52
C VAL A 185 -33.32 39.04 34.23
N ILE A 186 -33.48 40.09 35.04
CA ILE A 186 -34.75 40.37 35.75
C ILE A 186 -35.87 40.77 34.76
N LYS A 187 -35.55 41.53 33.71
CA LYS A 187 -36.53 42.00 32.71
C LYS A 187 -36.96 40.94 31.69
N SER A 188 -36.14 39.90 31.50
CA SER A 188 -36.47 38.75 30.66
C SER A 188 -36.06 37.47 31.38
N PRO A 189 -36.90 37.01 32.34
CA PRO A 189 -36.72 35.70 32.93
C PRO A 189 -36.81 34.66 31.81
N MET A 190 -35.80 33.78 31.71
CA MET A 190 -35.83 32.62 30.81
C MET A 190 -36.91 31.63 31.22
#